data_AF-A0A075JTS5-F1
#
_entry.id   AF-A0A075JTS5-F1
#
_cell.length_a   1.000
_cell.length_b   1.000
_cell.length_c   1.000
_cell.angle_alpha   90.00
_cell.angle_beta   90.00
_cell.angle_gamma   90.00
#
_symmetry.space_group_name_H-M   'P 1'
#
loop_
_entity.id
_entity.type
_entity.pdbx_description
1 polymer ?
#
loop_
_entity_poly.entity_id
_entity_poly.type
_entity_poly.pdbx_seq_one_letter_code
_entity_poly.pdbx_strand_id
1 'polypeptide(L)' 'MDNSKGYRKFELIFHSFIFIFAVGLIIASITGWGEMNRALLYLILGIIFAGESIFGLYKNFGHRTAQ' A
#
# COMPACT_ATOMS: atom_id res chain seq x y z
N MET A 1 11.36 17.51 -20.30
CA MET A 1 11.23 16.57 -19.16
C MET A 1 10.03 15.69 -19.46
N ASP A 2 10.28 14.40 -19.68
CA ASP A 2 9.23 13.42 -19.98
C ASP A 2 8.43 13.15 -18.69
N ASN A 3 7.35 13.91 -18.51
CA ASN A 3 6.50 13.90 -17.31
C ASN A 3 5.94 12.50 -16.99
N SER A 4 5.86 11.60 -17.97
CA SER A 4 5.39 10.22 -17.78
C SER A 4 6.34 9.37 -16.93
N LYS A 5 7.66 9.56 -17.06
CA LYS A 5 8.67 8.79 -16.33
C LYS A 5 8.79 9.24 -14.88
N GLY A 6 8.66 10.54 -14.61
CA GLY A 6 8.67 11.10 -13.27
C GLY A 6 7.46 10.64 -12.45
N TYR A 7 6.27 10.73 -13.06
CA TYR A 7 5.02 10.29 -12.44
C TYR A 7 5.04 8.81 -12.06
N ARG A 8 5.48 7.93 -12.97
CA ARG A 8 5.62 6.49 -12.68
C ARG A 8 6.61 6.18 -11.55
N LYS A 9 7.70 6.94 -11.44
CA LYS A 9 8.70 6.74 -10.39
C LYS A 9 8.15 7.16 -9.02
N PHE A 10 7.41 8.27 -8.98
CA PHE A 10 6.71 8.73 -7.78
C PHE A 10 5.65 7.72 -7.33
N GLU A 11 4.83 7.21 -8.24
CA GLU A 11 3.78 6.23 -7.96
C GLU A 11 4.36 4.95 -7.32
N LEU A 12 5.47 4.45 -7.85
CA LEU A 12 6.14 3.26 -7.34
C LEU A 12 6.74 3.47 -5.94
N ILE A 13 7.35 4.63 -5.69
CA ILE A 13 7.88 5.01 -4.37
C ILE A 13 6.73 5.19 -3.36
N PHE A 14 5.64 5.86 -3.77
CA PHE A 14 4.48 6.10 -2.92
C PHE A 14 3.83 4.78 -2.48
N HIS A 15 3.61 3.85 -3.42
CA HIS A 15 3.06 2.53 -3.10
C HIS A 15 4.01 1.69 -2.24
N SER A 16 5.33 1.75 -2.48
CA SER A 16 6.31 1.08 -1.63
C SER A 16 6.32 1.63 -0.20
N PHE A 17 6.18 2.95 -0.03
CA PHE A 17 6.11 3.59 1.28
C PHE A 17 4.84 3.21 2.04
N ILE A 18 3.69 3.24 1.36
CA ILE A 18 2.40 2.79 1.91
C ILE A 18 2.46 1.32 2.31
N PHE A 19 3.12 0.47 1.51
CA PHE A 19 3.28 -0.94 1.81
C PHE A 19 4.10 -1.19 3.09
N ILE A 20 5.24 -0.50 3.25
CA ILE A 20 6.04 -0.57 4.49
C ILE A 20 5.21 -0.10 5.69
N PHE A 21 4.44 0.97 5.52
CA PHE A 21 3.55 1.48 6.57
C PHE A 21 2.46 0.48 6.97
N ALA A 22 1.85 -0.20 5.99
CA ALA A 22 0.86 -1.24 6.23
C ALA A 22 1.45 -2.44 6.99
N VAL A 23 2.66 -2.88 6.64
CA VAL A 23 3.39 -3.93 7.38
C VAL A 23 3.64 -3.50 8.83
N GLY A 24 4.05 -2.25 9.04
CA GLY A 24 4.21 -1.67 10.38
C GLY A 24 2.93 -1.70 11.21
N LEU A 25 1.79 -1.34 10.61
CA LEU A 25 0.48 -1.40 11.27
C LEU A 25 0.06 -2.82 11.63
N ILE A 26 0.33 -3.80 10.77
CA ILE A 26 0.05 -5.22 11.05
C ILE A 26 0.90 -5.72 12.23
N ILE A 27 2.19 -5.40 12.25
CA ILE A 27 3.08 -5.77 13.37
C ILE A 27 2.65 -5.08 14.67
N ALA A 28 2.31 -3.80 14.62
CA ALA A 28 1.79 -3.05 15.77
C ALA A 28 0.47 -3.64 16.29
N SER A 29 -0.41 -4.09 15.39
CA SER A 29 -1.65 -4.80 15.75
C SER A 29 -1.37 -6.13 16.45
N ILE A 30 -0.40 -6.91 15.99
CA ILE A 30 -0.07 -8.22 16.59
C ILE A 30 0.55 -8.03 17.98
N THR A 31 1.40 -7.02 18.15
CA THR A 31 2.08 -6.73 19.44
C THR A 31 1.17 -6.02 20.46
N GLY A 32 0.12 -5.34 20.00
CA GLY A 32 -0.84 -4.59 20.82
C GLY A 32 -2.04 -5.40 21.36
N TRP A 33 -1.91 -6.71 21.58
CA TRP A 33 -3.01 -7.60 22.01
C TRP A 33 -3.74 -7.20 23.31
N GLY A 34 -3.17 -6.29 24.12
CA GLY A 34 -3.84 -5.73 25.29
C GLY A 34 -5.00 -4.77 24.97
N GLU A 35 -5.03 -4.20 23.77
CA GLU A 35 -6.05 -3.22 23.32
C GLU A 35 -6.68 -3.69 22.00
N MET A 36 -7.51 -4.74 22.09
CA MET A 36 -8.12 -5.43 20.94
C MET A 36 -8.83 -4.51 19.93
N ASN A 37 -9.47 -3.43 20.39
CA ASN A 37 -10.11 -2.45 19.51
C ASN A 37 -9.12 -1.68 18.63
N ARG A 38 -7.94 -1.32 19.16
CA ARG A 38 -6.89 -0.62 18.41
C ARG A 38 -6.20 -1.56 17.42
N ALA A 39 -5.94 -2.79 17.84
CA ALA A 39 -5.40 -3.83 16.98
C ALA A 39 -6.28 -4.06 15.74
N LEU A 40 -7.59 -4.26 15.94
CA LEU A 40 -8.56 -4.40 14.84
C LEU A 40 -8.57 -3.19 13.89
N LEU A 41 -8.50 -1.98 14.43
CA LEU A 41 -8.45 -0.75 13.63
C LEU A 41 -7.20 -0.70 12.73
N TYR A 42 -6.03 -1.02 13.27
CA TYR A 42 -4.78 -1.05 12.50
C TYR A 42 -4.74 -2.18 11.47
N LEU A 43 -5.35 -3.32 11.78
CA LEU A 43 -5.49 -4.44 10.84
C LEU A 43 -6.37 -4.05 9.64
N ILE A 44 -7.54 -3.45 9.88
CA ILE A 44 -8.45 -2.98 8.83
C ILE A 44 -7.75 -1.92 7.96
N LEU A 45 -7.05 -0.96 8.58
CA LEU A 45 -6.32 0.09 7.87
C LEU A 45 -5.21 -0.49 7.00
N GLY A 46 -4.46 -1.47 7.51
CA GLY A 46 -3.42 -2.19 6.76
C GLY A 46 -3.96 -2.92 5.54
N ILE A 47 -5.13 -3.59 5.67
CA ILE A 47 -5.79 -4.29 4.55
C ILE A 47 -6.24 -3.30 3.47
N ILE A 48 -6.83 -2.16 3.86
CA ILE A 48 -7.26 -1.12 2.91
C ILE A 48 -6.06 -0.58 2.12
N PHE A 49 -4.97 -0.22 2.82
CA PHE A 49 -3.76 0.28 2.16
C PHE A 49 -3.10 -0.76 1.24
N ALA A 50 -3.06 -2.03 1.66
CA ALA A 50 -2.56 -3.10 0.81
C ALA A 50 -3.43 -3.31 -0.44
N GLY A 51 -4.75 -3.26 -0.29
CA GLY A 51 -5.70 -3.38 -1.40
C GLY A 51 -5.56 -2.25 -2.44
N GLU A 52 -5.54 -1.00 -1.98
CA GLU A 52 -5.33 0.18 -2.85
C GLU A 52 -3.99 0.09 -3.59
N SER A 53 -2.92 -0.30 -2.90
CA SER A 53 -1.60 -0.45 -3.51
C SER A 53 -1.57 -1.58 -4.56
N ILE A 54 -2.22 -2.71 -4.30
CA ILE A 54 -2.30 -3.82 -5.27
C ILE A 54 -3.13 -3.40 -6.48
N PHE A 55 -4.26 -2.72 -6.27
CA PHE A 55 -5.12 -2.25 -7.35
C PHE A 55 -4.42 -1.23 -8.25
N GLY A 56 -3.72 -0.25 -7.66
CA GLY A 56 -2.92 0.73 -8.39
C GLY A 56 -1.81 0.07 -9.23
N LEU A 57 -1.08 -0.89 -8.64
CA LEU A 57 -0.08 -1.66 -9.36
C LEU A 57 -0.68 -2.50 -10.50
N TYR A 58 -1.80 -3.18 -10.26
CA TYR A 58 -2.46 -4.03 -11.25
C TYR A 58 -2.95 -3.22 -12.46
N LYS A 59 -3.53 -2.03 -12.21
CA LYS A 59 -3.93 -1.09 -13.28
C LYS A 59 -2.73 -0.60 -14.09
N ASN A 60 -1.61 -0.31 -13.42
CA ASN A 60 -0.40 0.16 -14.09
C ASN A 60 0.30 -0.94 -14.91
N PHE A 61 0.20 -2.21 -14.49
CA PHE A 61 0.70 -3.36 -15.24
C PHE A 61 -0.22 -3.79 -16.39
N GLY A 62 -1.54 -3.80 -16.20
CA GLY A 62 -2.51 -4.13 -17.26
C GLY A 62 -2.48 -3.17 -18.44
N HIS A 63 -2.05 -1.91 -18.24
CA HIS A 63 -1.86 -0.97 -19.33
C HIS A 63 -0.63 -1.25 -20.21
N ARG A 64 0.31 -2.09 -19.76
CA ARG A 64 1.53 -2.44 -20.50
C ARG A 64 1.39 -3.65 -21.43
N THR A 65 0.33 -4.44 -21.30
CA THR A 65 0.05 -5.60 -22.18
C THR A 65 -0.90 -5.27 -23.32
N ALA A 66 -1.50 -4.08 -23.32
CA ALA A 66 -2.40 -3.60 -24.38
C ALA A 66 -1.75 -2.58 -25.34
N GLN A 67 -0.43 -2.37 -25.22
CA GLN A 67 0.42 -1.65 -26.18
C GLN A 67 1.49 -2.61 -26.72
#